data_AF-A0A317I8G5-F1
#
_entry.id   AF-A0A317I8G5-F1
#
_cell.length_a   1.000
_cell.length_b   1.000
_cell.length_c   1.000
_cell.angle_alpha   90.00
_cell.angle_beta   90.00
_cell.angle_gamma   90.00
#
_symmetry.space_group_name_H-M   'P 1'
#
loop_
_entity.id
_entity.type
_entity.pdbx_description
1 polymer ?
#
loop_
_entity_poly.entity_id
_entity_poly.type
_entity_poly.pdbx_seq_one_letter_code
_entity_poly.pdbx_strand_id
1 'polypeptide(L)'
;MGIKITGFDKPPSPQSLPSDVIAKECSGEKNGCFLWNYDVNGDNVKFKTRILLRNDLSKSELPDVLEHERHHWRDFNRLAVELKAAVEKAAKAGQDPQIDDRLEWMLYDYCRAAAAFHRQIEHMSFEICDQPKNDRPK
;
A
#
# COMPACT_ATOMS: atom_id res chain seq x y z
N MET A 1 -7.67 24.55 10.04
CA MET A 1 -7.91 23.10 10.25
C MET A 1 -7.00 22.36 9.29
N GLY A 2 -6.37 21.27 9.72
CA GLY A 2 -5.40 20.52 8.92
C GLY A 2 -5.84 19.08 8.78
N ILE A 3 -5.61 18.49 7.60
CA ILE A 3 -5.97 17.11 7.33
C ILE A 3 -5.08 16.17 8.14
N LYS A 4 -5.71 15.21 8.81
CA LYS A 4 -5.05 14.21 9.64
C LYS A 4 -4.95 12.90 8.86
N ILE A 5 -3.72 12.45 8.61
CA ILE A 5 -3.43 11.17 7.95
C ILE A 5 -2.87 10.18 8.97
N THR A 6 -3.46 8.98 9.07
CA THR A 6 -3.13 7.97 10.08
C THR A 6 -3.20 6.54 9.54
N GLY A 7 -2.73 5.55 10.31
CA GLY A 7 -2.92 4.12 10.00
C GLY A 7 -1.78 3.48 9.20
N PHE A 8 -0.68 4.21 9.01
CA PHE A 8 0.51 3.76 8.31
C PHE A 8 1.78 3.79 9.17
N ASP A 9 1.70 4.32 10.40
CA ASP A 9 2.87 4.59 11.27
C ASP A 9 3.62 3.35 11.75
N LYS A 10 2.99 2.16 11.69
CA LYS A 10 3.57 0.89 12.10
C LYS A 10 3.26 -0.21 11.08
N PRO A 11 4.15 -1.19 10.91
CA PRO A 11 3.85 -2.37 10.12
C PRO A 11 2.69 -3.15 10.75
N PRO A 12 1.73 -3.65 9.95
CA PRO A 12 0.69 -4.51 10.47
C PRO A 12 1.29 -5.84 10.93
N SER A 13 0.77 -6.39 12.03
CA SER A 13 1.13 -7.74 12.45
C SER A 13 0.65 -8.75 11.40
N PRO A 14 1.50 -9.72 10.99
CA PRO A 14 1.08 -10.76 10.04
C PRO A 14 -0.05 -11.62 10.60
N GLN A 15 -0.99 -12.00 9.72
CA GLN A 15 -2.12 -12.87 10.01
C GLN A 15 -1.97 -14.17 9.24
N SER A 16 -1.82 -15.29 9.94
CA SER A 16 -1.75 -16.61 9.31
C SER A 16 -3.16 -17.16 9.08
N LEU A 17 -3.51 -17.42 7.82
CA LEU A 17 -4.86 -17.81 7.39
C LEU A 17 -4.84 -19.07 6.50
N PRO A 18 -5.95 -19.83 6.46
CA PRO A 18 -6.11 -20.94 5.53
C PRO A 18 -5.97 -20.53 4.05
N SER A 19 -5.54 -21.48 3.20
CA SER A 19 -5.27 -21.23 1.77
C SER A 19 -6.49 -20.72 0.98
N ASP A 20 -7.70 -21.14 1.33
CA ASP A 20 -8.95 -20.69 0.70
C ASP A 20 -9.24 -19.22 1.01
N VAL A 21 -8.91 -18.77 2.22
CA VAL A 21 -9.01 -17.36 2.61
C VAL A 21 -7.97 -16.52 1.88
N ILE A 22 -6.72 -17.02 1.76
CA ILE A 22 -5.67 -16.36 0.98
C ILE A 22 -6.09 -16.22 -0.48
N ALA A 23 -6.57 -17.29 -1.13
CA ALA A 23 -7.00 -17.24 -2.53
C ALA A 23 -8.15 -16.25 -2.77
N LYS A 24 -9.00 -16.00 -1.76
CA LYS A 24 -10.11 -15.05 -1.83
C LYS A 24 -9.67 -13.60 -1.64
N GLU A 25 -8.76 -13.35 -0.71
CA GLU A 25 -8.36 -11.99 -0.31
C GLU A 25 -7.15 -11.48 -1.12
N CYS A 26 -6.25 -12.37 -1.51
CA CYS A 26 -5.00 -12.07 -2.20
C CYS A 26 -5.13 -12.40 -3.69
N SER A 27 -5.79 -11.52 -4.44
CA SER A 27 -6.09 -11.73 -5.88
C SER A 27 -4.83 -12.06 -6.70
N GLY A 28 -4.65 -13.33 -7.04
CA GLY A 28 -3.53 -13.82 -7.86
C GLY A 28 -2.35 -14.39 -7.05
N GLU A 29 -2.28 -14.11 -5.75
CA GLU A 29 -1.19 -14.56 -4.89
C GLU A 29 -1.56 -15.85 -4.13
N LYS A 30 -0.58 -16.76 -4.00
CA LYS A 30 -0.82 -18.10 -3.43
C LYS A 30 -0.32 -18.28 -2.00
N ASN A 31 0.63 -17.44 -1.58
CA ASN A 31 1.38 -17.65 -0.34
C ASN A 31 1.14 -16.55 0.70
N GLY A 32 0.84 -15.33 0.26
CA GLY A 32 0.56 -14.20 1.13
C GLY A 32 0.24 -12.95 0.31
N CYS A 33 -0.16 -11.88 1.00
CA CYS A 33 -0.27 -10.55 0.40
C CYS A 33 -0.24 -9.46 1.46
N PHE A 34 0.34 -8.32 1.10
CA PHE A 34 0.11 -7.05 1.73
C PHE A 34 -1.11 -6.37 1.10
N LEU A 35 -2.09 -6.03 1.95
CA LEU A 35 -3.30 -5.32 1.54
C LEU A 35 -3.35 -3.97 2.21
N TRP A 36 -3.78 -2.96 1.47
CA TRP A 36 -4.10 -1.67 2.03
C TRP A 36 -5.33 -1.05 1.38
N ASN A 37 -6.04 -0.25 2.16
CA ASN A 37 -7.13 0.60 1.69
C ASN A 37 -7.20 1.85 2.58
N TYR A 38 -8.07 2.80 2.28
CA TYR A 38 -8.24 4.03 3.05
C TYR A 38 -9.70 4.42 3.21
N ASP A 39 -10.01 5.06 4.34
CA ASP A 39 -11.27 5.77 4.54
C ASP A 39 -10.99 7.27 4.58
N VAL A 40 -11.82 8.07 3.88
CA VAL A 40 -11.83 9.53 3.97
C VAL A 40 -13.09 9.97 4.72
N ASN A 41 -12.93 10.73 5.81
CA ASN A 41 -14.03 11.28 6.60
C ASN A 41 -13.72 12.73 7.02
N GLY A 42 -14.28 13.67 6.26
CA GLY A 42 -13.95 15.09 6.39
C GLY A 42 -12.44 15.30 6.24
N ASP A 43 -11.84 15.98 7.22
CA ASP A 43 -10.39 16.23 7.25
C ASP A 43 -9.55 15.03 7.73
N ASN A 44 -10.07 13.80 7.71
CA ASN A 44 -9.34 12.62 8.18
C ASN A 44 -9.18 11.58 7.08
N VAL A 45 -7.94 11.15 6.84
CA VAL A 45 -7.60 9.99 6.02
C VAL A 45 -7.03 8.90 6.93
N LYS A 46 -7.65 7.72 6.92
CA LYS A 46 -7.18 6.58 7.72
C LYS A 46 -6.88 5.40 6.82
N PHE A 47 -5.60 5.03 6.74
CA PHE A 47 -5.19 3.80 6.09
C PHE A 47 -5.51 2.57 6.96
N LYS A 48 -5.91 1.50 6.29
CA LYS A 48 -6.08 0.16 6.85
C LYS A 48 -5.08 -0.73 6.14
N THR A 49 -4.14 -1.32 6.88
CA THR A 49 -3.10 -2.19 6.32
C THR A 49 -3.17 -3.57 6.95
N ARG A 50 -2.89 -4.62 6.16
CA ARG A 50 -2.87 -6.01 6.60
C ARG A 50 -1.75 -6.75 5.88
N ILE A 51 -1.12 -7.70 6.56
CA ILE A 51 -0.27 -8.73 5.96
C ILE A 51 -0.95 -10.07 6.20
N LEU A 52 -1.30 -10.77 5.13
CA LEU A 52 -1.89 -12.10 5.19
C LEU A 52 -0.86 -13.11 4.72
N LEU A 53 -0.74 -14.24 5.42
CA LEU A 53 0.18 -15.33 5.09
C LEU A 53 -0.58 -16.64 5.13
N ARG A 54 -0.29 -17.55 4.20
CA ARG A 54 -0.84 -18.91 4.26
C ARG A 54 -0.31 -19.63 5.50
N ASN A 55 -1.17 -20.34 6.21
CA ASN A 55 -0.85 -20.92 7.53
C ASN A 55 -0.06 -22.23 7.48
N ASP A 56 0.05 -22.86 6.31
CA ASP A 56 0.77 -24.12 6.07
C ASP A 56 2.14 -23.90 5.39
N LEU A 57 2.61 -22.64 5.31
CA LEU A 57 3.95 -22.33 4.82
C LEU A 57 4.99 -23.08 5.66
N SER A 58 5.96 -23.68 4.98
CA SER A 58 7.07 -24.34 5.65
C SER A 58 7.95 -23.33 6.41
N LYS A 59 8.79 -23.84 7.31
CA LYS A 59 9.77 -23.03 8.04
C LYS A 59 10.74 -22.27 7.13
N SER A 60 10.99 -22.79 5.92
CA SER A 60 11.83 -22.13 4.91
C SER A 60 11.06 -21.09 4.09
N GLU A 61 9.78 -21.32 3.77
CA GLU A 61 8.99 -20.39 2.95
C GLU A 61 8.49 -19.18 3.74
N LEU A 62 8.13 -19.37 5.02
CA LEU A 62 7.57 -18.31 5.86
C LEU A 62 8.42 -17.03 5.90
N PRO A 63 9.75 -17.07 6.15
CA PRO A 63 10.56 -15.85 6.17
C PRO A 63 10.60 -15.14 4.81
N ASP A 64 10.63 -15.90 3.70
CA ASP A 64 10.72 -15.33 2.35
C ASP A 64 9.42 -14.61 1.98
N VAL A 65 8.27 -15.24 2.22
CA VAL A 65 6.95 -14.62 1.98
C VAL A 65 6.76 -13.41 2.89
N LEU A 66 7.13 -13.51 4.17
CA LEU A 66 7.01 -12.39 5.09
C LEU A 66 7.91 -11.21 4.68
N GLU A 67 9.11 -11.46 4.19
CA GLU A 67 9.99 -10.40 3.72
C GLU A 67 9.47 -9.75 2.43
N HIS A 68 8.91 -10.54 1.52
CA HIS A 68 8.21 -10.05 0.33
C HIS A 68 7.06 -9.11 0.70
N GLU A 69 6.18 -9.51 1.62
CA GLU A 69 5.06 -8.63 2.04
C GLU A 69 5.52 -7.40 2.83
N ARG A 70 6.64 -7.50 3.56
CA ARG A 70 7.26 -6.34 4.21
C ARG A 70 7.84 -5.37 3.20
N HIS A 71 8.29 -5.83 2.03
CA HIS A 71 8.71 -4.95 0.94
C HIS A 71 7.56 -4.07 0.48
N HIS A 72 6.42 -4.69 0.15
CA HIS A 72 5.19 -3.98 -0.22
C HIS A 72 4.74 -2.99 0.85
N TRP A 73 4.78 -3.38 2.13
CA TRP A 73 4.48 -2.45 3.22
C TRP A 73 5.44 -1.25 3.27
N ARG A 74 6.75 -1.45 3.04
CA ARG A 74 7.75 -0.35 3.03
C ARG A 74 7.48 0.63 1.90
N ASP A 75 7.17 0.13 0.71
CA ASP A 75 6.82 0.98 -0.45
C ASP A 75 5.56 1.80 -0.17
N PHE A 76 4.51 1.15 0.32
CA PHE A 76 3.30 1.82 0.77
C PHE A 76 3.60 2.88 1.85
N ASN A 77 4.37 2.53 2.87
CA ASN A 77 4.67 3.42 4.00
C ASN A 77 5.43 4.67 3.52
N ARG A 78 6.42 4.51 2.64
CA ARG A 78 7.14 5.64 2.03
C ARG A 78 6.17 6.61 1.34
N LEU A 79 5.27 6.08 0.51
CA LEU A 79 4.28 6.89 -0.20
C LEU A 79 3.29 7.57 0.76
N ALA A 80 2.85 6.89 1.82
CA ALA A 80 1.97 7.47 2.83
C ALA A 80 2.64 8.61 3.62
N VAL A 81 3.94 8.48 3.91
CA VAL A 81 4.75 9.54 4.53
C VAL A 81 4.88 10.74 3.58
N GLU A 82 5.18 10.51 2.31
CA GLU A 82 5.27 11.55 1.28
C GLU A 82 3.94 12.30 1.11
N LEU A 83 2.83 11.57 1.06
CA LEU A 83 1.48 12.13 1.03
C LEU A 83 1.23 13.05 2.22
N LYS A 84 1.48 12.58 3.44
CA LYS A 84 1.30 13.39 4.67
C LYS A 84 2.14 14.65 4.62
N ALA A 85 3.40 14.56 4.24
CA ALA A 85 4.28 15.73 4.15
C ALA A 85 3.77 16.75 3.13
N ALA A 86 3.31 16.30 1.96
CA ALA A 86 2.78 17.18 0.92
C ALA A 86 1.49 17.89 1.35
N VAL A 87 0.59 17.16 2.03
CA VAL A 87 -0.66 17.70 2.57
C VAL A 87 -0.40 18.73 3.66
N GLU A 88 0.49 18.42 4.60
CA GLU A 88 0.89 19.37 5.65
C GLU A 88 1.54 20.63 5.06
N LYS A 89 2.34 20.49 4.00
CA LYS A 89 2.96 21.61 3.30
C LYS A 89 1.90 22.51 2.63
N ALA A 90 0.97 21.93 1.89
CA ALA A 90 -0.12 22.68 1.25
C ALA A 90 -0.99 23.42 2.28
N ALA A 91 -1.36 22.73 3.37
CA ALA A 91 -2.13 23.33 4.46
C ALA A 91 -1.40 24.51 5.12
N LYS A 92 -0.08 24.38 5.36
CA LYS A 92 0.75 25.50 5.90
C LYS A 92 0.85 26.68 4.94
N ALA A 93 0.78 26.43 3.63
CA ALA A 93 0.77 27.46 2.60
C ALA A 93 -0.62 28.07 2.34
N GLY A 94 -1.68 27.60 3.03
CA GLY A 94 -3.06 28.01 2.74
C GLY A 94 -3.57 27.55 1.37
N GLN A 95 -2.93 26.53 0.78
CA GLN A 95 -3.28 25.96 -0.51
C GLN A 95 -4.20 24.75 -0.33
N ASP A 96 -4.95 24.41 -1.38
CA ASP A 96 -5.72 23.18 -1.43
C ASP A 96 -4.78 21.96 -1.38
N PRO A 97 -4.92 21.09 -0.36
CA PRO A 97 -4.12 19.88 -0.23
C PRO A 97 -4.36 18.84 -1.33
N GLN A 98 -5.47 18.92 -2.08
CA GLN A 98 -5.80 18.01 -3.20
C GLN A 98 -5.72 16.53 -2.80
N ILE A 99 -6.40 16.15 -1.71
CA ILE A 99 -6.29 14.80 -1.13
C ILE A 99 -6.69 13.71 -2.11
N ASP A 100 -7.82 13.88 -2.79
CA ASP A 100 -8.36 12.87 -3.69
C ASP A 100 -7.38 12.60 -4.83
N ASP A 101 -6.88 13.66 -5.49
CA ASP A 101 -5.88 13.54 -6.54
C ASP A 101 -4.59 12.88 -6.03
N ARG A 102 -4.08 13.29 -4.85
CA ARG A 102 -2.86 12.69 -4.29
C ARG A 102 -3.05 11.22 -3.91
N LEU A 103 -4.25 10.80 -3.49
CA LEU A 103 -4.57 9.39 -3.19
C LEU A 103 -4.64 8.56 -4.47
N GLU A 104 -5.23 9.07 -5.55
CA GLU A 104 -5.21 8.42 -6.86
C GLU A 104 -3.77 8.21 -7.37
N TRP A 105 -2.94 9.25 -7.25
CA TRP A 105 -1.52 9.15 -7.60
C TRP A 105 -0.75 8.19 -6.69
N MET A 106 -1.07 8.12 -5.40
CA MET A 106 -0.48 7.14 -4.49
C MET A 106 -0.83 5.70 -4.87
N LEU A 107 -2.08 5.42 -5.28
CA LEU A 107 -2.48 4.09 -5.77
C LEU A 107 -1.65 3.68 -7.00
N TYR A 108 -1.50 4.61 -7.95
CA TYR A 108 -0.70 4.39 -9.14
C TYR A 108 0.79 4.18 -8.83
N ASP A 109 1.38 5.03 -8.00
CA ASP A 109 2.79 4.94 -7.63
C ASP A 109 3.10 3.65 -6.85
N TYR A 110 2.18 3.22 -5.99
CA TYR A 110 2.28 1.94 -5.29
C TYR A 110 2.30 0.77 -6.27
N CYS A 111 1.34 0.73 -7.21
CA CYS A 111 1.33 -0.30 -8.26
C CYS A 111 2.63 -0.29 -9.07
N ARG A 112 3.13 0.90 -9.43
CA ARG A 112 4.39 1.02 -10.18
C ARG A 112 5.58 0.47 -9.40
N ALA A 113 5.62 0.67 -8.09
CA ALA A 113 6.65 0.14 -7.20
C ALA A 113 6.56 -1.38 -7.08
N ALA A 114 5.36 -1.92 -6.81
CA ALA A 114 5.11 -3.36 -6.73
C ALA A 114 5.52 -4.06 -8.03
N ALA A 115 5.08 -3.55 -9.19
CA ALA A 115 5.44 -4.10 -10.49
C ALA A 115 6.96 -4.09 -10.74
N ALA A 116 7.66 -3.05 -10.26
CA ALA A 116 9.11 -2.96 -10.38
C ALA A 116 9.80 -3.98 -9.49
N PHE A 117 9.32 -4.18 -8.26
CA PHE A 117 9.81 -5.20 -7.35
C PHE A 117 9.61 -6.60 -7.94
N HIS A 118 8.40 -6.96 -8.37
CA HIS A 118 8.13 -8.28 -8.96
C HIS A 118 8.97 -8.56 -10.21
N ARG A 119 9.23 -7.56 -11.06
CA ARG A 119 10.15 -7.72 -12.21
C ARG A 119 11.57 -8.10 -11.79
N GLN A 120 12.02 -7.70 -10.61
CA GLN A 120 13.36 -8.02 -10.09
C GLN A 120 13.44 -9.44 -9.54
N ILE A 121 12.38 -9.93 -8.89
CA ILE A 121 12.40 -11.20 -8.14
C ILE A 121 11.75 -12.39 -8.86
N GLU A 122 10.78 -12.14 -9.75
CA GLU A 122 10.04 -13.20 -10.45
C GLU A 122 10.29 -13.22 -11.96
N HIS A 123 11.09 -12.27 -12.46
CA HIS A 123 11.43 -12.08 -13.88
C HIS A 123 10.22 -11.89 -14.83
N MET A 124 9.01 -11.79 -14.30
CA MET A 124 7.76 -11.43 -14.99
C MET A 124 6.84 -10.68 -14.02
N SER A 125 6.11 -9.68 -14.50
CA SER A 125 5.02 -9.02 -13.76
C SER A 125 3.93 -8.62 -14.75
N PHE A 126 2.67 -8.92 -14.38
CA PHE A 126 1.48 -8.57 -15.17
C PHE A 126 0.64 -7.46 -14.50
N GLU A 127 1.24 -6.71 -13.56
CA GLU A 127 0.54 -5.61 -12.90
C GLU A 127 0.21 -4.48 -13.90
N ILE A 128 -1.08 -4.26 -14.12
CA ILE A 128 -1.60 -3.14 -14.91
C ILE A 128 -1.81 -1.98 -13.95
N CYS A 129 -0.98 -0.94 -14.07
CA CYS A 129 -1.10 0.27 -13.28
C CYS A 129 -1.86 1.34 -14.05
N ASP A 130 -3.11 1.58 -13.66
CA ASP A 130 -3.95 2.61 -14.27
C ASP A 130 -3.50 4.00 -13.82
N GLN A 131 -2.94 4.76 -14.78
CA GLN A 131 -2.50 6.12 -14.51
C GLN A 131 -3.71 7.04 -14.27
N PRO A 132 -3.70 7.89 -13.23
CA PRO A 132 -4.74 8.88 -13.01
C PRO A 132 -4.85 9.87 -14.18
N LYS A 133 -6.06 10.37 -14.43
CA LYS A 133 -6.32 11.31 -15.54
C LYS A 133 -6.08 12.78 -15.16
N ASN A 134 -6.03 13.08 -13.87
CA ASN A 134 -5.74 14.38 -13.31
C ASN A 134 -4.23 14.67 -13.36
N ASP A 135 -3.88 15.96 -13.34
CA ASP A 135 -2.49 16.38 -13.20
C ASP A 135 -1.97 15.98 -11.82
N ARG A 136 -0.71 15.55 -11.76
CA ARG A 136 -0.06 15.23 -10.48
C ARG A 136 0.10 16.51 -9.64
N PRO A 137 -0.47 16.56 -8.43
CA PRO A 137 -0.30 17.73 -7.57
C PRO A 137 1.17 17.97 -7.22
N LYS A 138 1.63 19.22 -7.35
CA LYS A 138 3.00 19.66 -7.06
C LYS A 138 3.31 19.74 -5.57
#